data_AF-A0A7S2MV00-F1
#
_entry.id   AF-A0A7S2MV00-F1
#
_cell.length_a   1.000
_cell.length_b   1.000
_cell.length_c   1.000
_cell.angle_alpha   90.00
_cell.angle_beta   90.00
_cell.angle_gamma   90.00
#
_symmetry.space_group_name_H-M   'P 1'
#
loop_
_entity.id
_entity.type
_entity.pdbx_description
1 polymer ?
#
loop_
_entity_poly.entity_id
_entity_poly.type
_entity_poly.pdbx_seq_one_letter_code
_entity_poly.pdbx_strand_id
1 'polypeptide(L)'
;QVAIWAQAFFDSRHPGIFSDCAVALVHPPPPAMPLPTTMKAWRLPAFGKDGDSQAAIDSLEMKDTPLPQLQEKQVLIGVAYAAVNPVDSLLFTGGMHGMFPSPCPYTRGFDV
;
A
#
# COMPACT_ATOMS: atom_id res chain seq x y z
N GLN A 1 -6.54 11.10 -14.39
CA GLN A 1 -5.87 10.88 -13.08
C GLN A 1 -6.22 9.48 -12.63
N VAL A 2 -5.23 8.65 -12.29
CA VAL A 2 -5.46 7.29 -11.77
C VAL A 2 -5.37 7.40 -10.26
N ALA A 3 -6.46 7.12 -9.55
CA ALA A 3 -6.46 7.06 -8.09
C ALA A 3 -6.05 5.65 -7.65
N ILE A 4 -4.91 5.56 -6.98
CA ILE A 4 -4.50 4.37 -6.23
C ILE A 4 -5.03 4.58 -4.81
N TRP A 5 -5.61 3.57 -4.16
CA TRP A 5 -6.09 3.70 -2.81
C TRP A 5 -5.37 2.72 -1.89
N ALA A 6 -4.94 3.18 -0.72
CA ALA A 6 -4.27 2.36 0.28
C ALA A 6 -5.10 2.32 1.56
N GLN A 7 -5.07 1.17 2.26
CA GLN A 7 -5.65 1.01 3.58
C GLN A 7 -4.51 1.09 4.60
N ALA A 8 -4.48 2.18 5.37
CA ALA A 8 -3.56 2.33 6.49
C ALA A 8 -4.12 1.61 7.73
N PHE A 9 -3.30 0.76 8.37
CA PHE A 9 -3.62 0.15 9.66
C PHE A 9 -2.94 0.95 10.77
N PHE A 10 -3.72 1.45 11.73
CA PHE A 10 -3.21 2.04 12.96
C PHE A 10 -3.26 0.97 14.06
N ASP A 11 -2.13 0.30 14.34
CA ASP A 11 -1.98 -0.57 15.52
C ASP A 11 -1.46 0.25 16.70
N SER A 12 -2.23 0.30 17.78
CA SER A 12 -1.93 1.04 19.02
C SER A 12 -0.80 0.42 19.85
N ARG A 13 -0.20 -0.71 19.43
CA ARG A 13 0.78 -1.46 20.22
C ARG A 13 2.26 -1.13 19.94
N HIS A 14 2.58 -0.31 18.94
CA HIS A 14 3.96 0.06 18.60
C HIS A 14 4.08 1.53 18.17
N PRO A 15 4.23 2.49 19.10
CA PRO A 15 4.15 3.94 18.82
C PRO A 15 5.42 4.56 18.18
N GLY A 16 6.22 3.80 17.41
CA GLY A 16 7.64 4.13 17.22
C GLY A 16 8.24 4.20 15.82
N ILE A 17 7.48 4.04 14.73
CA ILE A 17 8.03 4.19 13.36
C ILE A 17 7.26 5.27 12.63
N PHE A 18 7.65 6.53 12.89
CA PHE A 18 7.33 7.65 12.02
C PHE A 18 8.58 7.93 11.19
N SER A 19 8.54 7.61 9.90
CA SER A 19 9.45 8.22 8.93
C SER A 19 8.65 9.33 8.26
N ASP A 20 9.05 10.57 8.50
CA ASP A 20 8.41 11.78 7.98
C ASP A 20 8.24 11.71 6.45
N CYS A 21 6.99 11.82 5.98
CA CYS A 21 6.57 12.62 4.82
C CYS A 21 5.04 12.54 4.67
N ALA A 22 4.30 13.11 5.63
CA ALA A 22 2.88 13.38 5.42
C ALA A 22 2.73 14.48 4.35
N VAL A 23 2.28 14.11 3.15
CA VAL A 23 1.80 15.11 2.16
C VAL A 23 0.28 15.02 2.09
N ALA A 24 -0.36 15.67 3.05
CA ALA A 24 -1.74 16.09 2.90
C ALA A 24 -1.78 17.22 1.86
N LEU A 25 -2.07 16.90 0.60
CA LEU A 25 -2.46 17.93 -0.36
C LEU A 25 -3.83 18.47 0.07
N VAL A 26 -3.82 19.64 0.71
CA VAL A 26 -5.00 20.45 0.99
C VAL A 26 -5.49 21.04 -0.34
N HIS A 27 -6.00 20.19 -1.23
CA HIS A 27 -6.91 20.64 -2.29
C HIS A 27 -8.33 20.60 -1.72
N PRO A 28 -9.18 21.61 -1.97
CA PRO A 28 -10.59 21.48 -1.65
C PRO A 28 -11.10 20.20 -2.34
N PRO A 29 -11.81 19.32 -1.61
CA PRO A 29 -12.27 18.08 -2.20
C PRO A 29 -13.10 18.41 -3.43
N PRO A 30 -12.85 17.77 -4.59
CA PRO A 30 -13.76 17.89 -5.71
C PRO A 30 -15.18 17.57 -5.22
N PRO A 31 -16.23 18.20 -5.80
CA PRO A 31 -17.62 17.94 -5.42
C PRO A 31 -17.84 16.44 -5.30
N ALA A 32 -18.50 16.01 -4.20
CA ALA A 32 -18.58 14.63 -3.74
C ALA A 32 -18.99 13.66 -4.87
N MET A 33 -18.00 13.18 -5.61
CA MET A 33 -18.19 12.13 -6.60
C MET A 33 -18.36 10.82 -5.83
N PRO A 34 -19.28 9.95 -6.25
CA PRO A 34 -19.39 8.62 -5.66
C PRO A 34 -18.02 7.92 -5.75
N LEU A 35 -17.60 7.30 -4.64
CA LEU A 35 -16.37 6.53 -4.63
C LEU A 35 -16.43 5.40 -5.68
N PRO A 36 -15.34 5.15 -6.42
CA PRO A 36 -15.31 4.03 -7.34
C PRO A 36 -15.42 2.70 -6.59
N THR A 37 -15.95 1.67 -7.23
CA THR A 37 -16.02 0.32 -6.62
C THR A 37 -14.70 -0.44 -6.72
N THR A 38 -13.79 0.00 -7.58
CA THR A 38 -12.47 -0.59 -7.80
C THR A 38 -11.37 0.48 -7.78
N MET A 39 -10.14 0.03 -7.58
CA MET A 39 -8.91 0.82 -7.62
C MET A 39 -7.84 0.10 -8.43
N LYS A 40 -6.88 0.85 -9.00
CA LYS A 40 -5.66 0.22 -9.52
C LYS A 40 -4.67 -0.01 -8.39
N ALA A 41 -4.06 -1.19 -8.37
CA ALA A 41 -2.99 -1.53 -7.45
C ALA A 41 -1.95 -2.43 -8.12
N TRP A 42 -0.68 -2.21 -7.80
CA TRP A 42 0.38 -3.18 -8.07
C TRP A 42 0.26 -4.34 -7.08
N ARG A 43 0.03 -5.55 -7.59
CA ARG A 43 -0.18 -6.76 -6.79
C ARG A 43 1.04 -7.65 -6.92
N LEU A 44 1.67 -7.96 -5.79
CA LEU A 44 2.74 -8.94 -5.73
C LEU A 44 2.13 -10.35 -5.62
N PRO A 45 2.30 -11.24 -6.61
CA PRO A 45 1.69 -12.57 -6.60
C PRO A 45 2.38 -13.55 -5.63
N ALA A 46 3.69 -13.41 -5.42
CA ALA A 46 4.48 -14.20 -4.49
C ALA A 46 5.72 -13.42 -4.05
N PHE A 47 6.27 -13.78 -2.89
CA PHE A 47 7.56 -13.26 -2.45
C PHE A 47 8.71 -13.76 -3.35
N GLY A 48 9.78 -12.98 -3.40
CA GLY A 48 11.03 -13.37 -4.02
C GLY A 48 11.62 -14.60 -3.33
N LYS A 49 11.91 -15.64 -4.10
CA LYS A 49 12.55 -16.85 -3.56
C LYS A 49 14.03 -16.56 -3.29
N ASP A 50 14.57 -17.19 -2.25
CA ASP A 50 16.00 -17.12 -1.92
C ASP A 50 16.55 -15.69 -1.78
N GLY A 51 15.69 -14.74 -1.37
CA GLY A 51 16.06 -13.33 -1.20
C GLY A 51 16.09 -12.52 -2.49
N ASP A 52 15.60 -13.05 -3.62
CA ASP A 52 15.56 -12.34 -4.90
C ASP A 52 14.41 -11.32 -4.96
N SER A 53 14.69 -10.09 -4.53
CA SER A 53 13.73 -8.98 -4.63
C SER A 53 13.43 -8.59 -6.08
N GLN A 54 14.38 -8.76 -7.01
CA GLN A 54 14.20 -8.31 -8.39
C GLN A 54 13.18 -9.20 -9.11
N ALA A 55 13.27 -10.52 -8.97
CA ALA A 55 12.27 -11.43 -9.52
C ALA A 55 10.85 -11.15 -8.98
N ALA A 56 10.74 -10.76 -7.70
CA ALA A 56 9.47 -10.32 -7.13
C ALA A 56 8.98 -9.01 -7.75
N ILE A 57 9.84 -8.01 -7.92
CA ILE A 57 9.51 -6.73 -8.56
C ILE A 57 9.05 -6.96 -10.00
N ASP A 58 9.77 -7.79 -10.76
CA ASP A 58 9.45 -8.11 -12.16
C ASP A 58 8.11 -8.87 -12.29
N SER A 59 7.66 -9.53 -11.21
CA SER A 59 6.38 -10.23 -11.16
C SER A 59 5.18 -9.34 -10.79
N LEU A 60 5.40 -8.04 -10.53
CA LEU A 60 4.32 -7.13 -10.15
C LEU A 60 3.31 -6.97 -11.30
N GLU A 61 2.03 -7.11 -10.95
CA GLU A 61 0.93 -6.94 -11.89
C GLU A 61 0.04 -5.78 -11.46
N MET A 62 -0.15 -4.80 -12.33
CA MET A 62 -1.14 -3.74 -12.11
C MET A 62 -2.54 -4.30 -12.38
N LYS A 63 -3.40 -4.33 -11.36
CA LYS A 63 -4.77 -4.86 -11.44
C LYS A 63 -5.80 -3.88 -10.94
N ASP A 64 -6.99 -3.93 -11.54
CA ASP A 64 -8.20 -3.42 -10.90
C ASP A 64 -8.56 -4.35 -9.74
N THR A 65 -8.62 -3.78 -8.54
CA THR A 65 -8.88 -4.48 -7.27
C THR A 65 -10.08 -3.83 -6.61
N PRO A 66 -10.95 -4.57 -5.90
CA PRO A 66 -12.01 -3.95 -5.11
C PRO A 66 -11.46 -2.90 -4.16
N LEU A 67 -12.16 -1.77 -4.04
CA LEU A 67 -11.83 -0.78 -3.04
C LEU A 67 -11.98 -1.43 -1.64
N PRO A 68 -11.02 -1.26 -0.72
CA PRO A 68 -11.15 -1.81 0.62
C PRO A 68 -12.39 -1.26 1.32
N GLN A 69 -13.13 -2.13 2.00
CA GLN A 69 -14.26 -1.69 2.82
C GLN A 69 -13.74 -1.06 4.11
N LEU A 70 -14.13 0.19 4.35
CA LEU A 70 -13.77 0.91 5.58
C LEU A 70 -14.50 0.32 6.79
N GLN A 71 -13.74 0.07 7.84
CA GLN A 71 -14.26 -0.18 9.19
C GLN A 71 -14.32 1.10 10.00
N GLU A 72 -14.91 1.04 11.20
CA GLU A 72 -14.92 2.17 12.12
C GLU A 72 -13.48 2.65 12.40
N LYS A 73 -13.29 3.98 12.42
CA LYS A 73 -11.98 4.63 12.67
C LYS A 73 -10.91 4.38 11.61
N GLN A 74 -11.27 3.85 10.45
CA GLN A 74 -10.38 3.82 9.29
C GLN A 74 -10.67 4.98 8.34
N VAL A 75 -9.65 5.39 7.61
CA VAL A 75 -9.76 6.37 6.52
C VAL A 75 -9.32 5.75 5.22
N LEU A 76 -9.94 6.19 4.13
CA LEU A 76 -9.55 5.82 2.78
C LEU A 76 -8.80 6.99 2.16
N ILE A 77 -7.55 6.76 1.75
CA ILE A 77 -6.66 7.78 1.23
C ILE A 77 -6.50 7.61 -0.28
N GLY A 78 -6.82 8.66 -1.03
CA GLY A 78 -6.51 8.72 -2.47
C GLY A 78 -5.01 9.00 -2.63
N VAL A 79 -4.25 7.96 -2.93
CA VAL A 79 -2.79 8.02 -3.07
C VAL A 79 -2.45 8.71 -4.40
N ALA A 80 -1.87 9.90 -4.31
CA ALA A 80 -1.39 10.65 -5.46
C ALA A 80 0.03 10.22 -5.88
N TYR A 81 0.87 9.90 -4.89
CA TYR A 81 2.26 9.49 -5.06
C TYR A 81 2.62 8.43 -4.02
N ALA A 82 3.57 7.57 -4.35
CA ALA A 82 4.19 6.63 -3.44
C ALA A 82 5.71 6.64 -3.68
N ALA A 83 6.49 6.54 -2.61
CA ALA A 83 7.96 6.49 -2.71
C ALA A 83 8.45 5.05 -2.90
N VAL A 84 9.69 4.94 -3.38
CA VAL A 84 10.47 3.71 -3.38
C VAL A 84 11.58 3.89 -2.36
N ASN A 85 11.68 2.95 -1.42
CA ASN A 85 12.60 2.98 -0.29
C ASN A 85 13.49 1.74 -0.25
N PRO A 86 14.67 1.81 0.40
CA PRO A 86 15.51 0.63 0.59
C PRO A 86 14.79 -0.55 1.26
N VAL A 87 13.85 -0.28 2.17
CA VAL A 87 13.06 -1.30 2.88
C VAL A 87 12.15 -2.11 1.95
N ASP A 88 11.82 -1.59 0.75
CA ASP A 88 10.95 -2.29 -0.18
C ASP A 88 11.53 -3.64 -0.62
N SER A 89 12.85 -3.74 -0.75
CA SER A 89 13.54 -5.01 -1.02
C SER A 89 13.22 -6.10 0.03
N LEU A 90 13.09 -5.72 1.30
CA LEU A 90 12.69 -6.62 2.39
C LEU A 90 11.19 -6.96 2.32
N LEU A 91 10.36 -6.03 1.84
CA LEU A 91 8.94 -6.28 1.60
C LEU A 91 8.72 -7.25 0.44
N PHE A 92 9.52 -7.16 -0.63
CA PHE A 92 9.44 -8.01 -1.82
C PHE A 92 9.93 -9.43 -1.59
N THR A 93 10.93 -9.62 -0.72
CA THR A 93 11.46 -10.94 -0.35
C THR A 93 10.68 -11.63 0.78
N GLY A 94 9.78 -10.91 1.44
CA GLY A 94 9.05 -11.42 2.60
C GLY A 94 9.83 -11.38 3.91
N GLY A 95 11.00 -10.73 3.94
CA GLY A 95 11.80 -10.53 5.16
C GLY A 95 11.05 -9.83 6.29
N MET A 96 9.97 -9.12 5.98
CA MET A 96 9.10 -8.43 6.95
C MET A 96 7.81 -9.20 7.30
N HIS A 97 7.57 -10.38 6.72
CA HIS A 97 6.29 -11.10 6.86
C HIS A 97 6.01 -11.53 8.31
N GLY A 98 7.05 -11.80 9.10
CA GLY A 98 6.89 -12.12 10.53
C GLY A 98 6.37 -10.95 11.37
N MET A 99 6.66 -9.71 10.95
CA MET A 99 6.21 -8.49 11.65
C MET A 99 4.89 -7.96 11.05
N PHE A 100 4.72 -8.10 9.73
CA PHE A 100 3.54 -7.68 8.99
C PHE A 100 3.00 -8.83 8.14
N PRO A 101 2.28 -9.79 8.76
CA PRO A 101 1.76 -10.94 8.06
C PRO A 101 0.68 -10.48 7.07
N SER A 102 0.96 -10.67 5.78
CA SER A 102 0.02 -10.37 4.71
C SER A 102 0.06 -11.46 3.62
N PRO A 103 -1.08 -12.08 3.28
CA PRO A 103 -1.13 -13.12 2.27
C PRO A 103 -0.98 -12.53 0.86
N CYS A 104 -0.24 -13.23 -0.01
CA CYS A 104 -0.22 -12.90 -1.42
C CYS A 104 -1.51 -13.39 -2.12
N PRO A 105 -2.02 -12.68 -3.14
CA PRO A 105 -1.46 -11.46 -3.72
C PRO A 105 -1.66 -10.24 -2.83
N TYR A 106 -0.68 -9.35 -2.72
CA TYR A 106 -0.71 -8.20 -1.80
C TYR A 106 -0.28 -6.89 -2.47
N THR A 107 -0.88 -5.75 -2.09
CA THR A 107 -0.44 -4.41 -2.52
C THR A 107 0.70 -3.94 -1.63
N ARG A 108 1.84 -3.59 -2.23
CA ARG A 108 3.04 -3.13 -1.51
C ARG A 108 3.06 -1.61 -1.35
N GLY A 109 3.82 -1.14 -0.37
CA GLY A 109 3.96 0.25 0.04
C GLY A 109 3.96 0.34 1.56
N PHE A 110 4.84 1.16 2.12
CA PHE A 110 4.99 1.32 3.58
C PHE A 110 4.75 2.76 4.04
N ASP A 111 4.84 3.73 3.13
CA ASP A 111 4.64 5.14 3.42
C ASP A 111 3.18 5.57 3.24
N VAL A 112 2.79 6.60 4.00
CA VAL A 112 1.48 7.29 3.94
C VAL A 112 1.68 8.79 3.98
#